data_AF-F9CU40-F1
#
_entry.id   AF-F9CU40-F1
#
_cell.length_a   1.000
_cell.length_b   1.000
_cell.length_c   1.000
_cell.angle_alpha   90.00
_cell.angle_beta   90.00
_cell.angle_gamma   90.00
#
_symmetry.space_group_name_H-M   'P 1'
#
loop_
_entity.id
_entity.type
_entity.pdbx_description
1 polymer ?
#
loop_
_entity_poly.entity_id
_entity_poly.type
_entity_poly.pdbx_seq_one_letter_code
_entity_poly.pdbx_strand_id
1 'polypeptide(L)'
;MKKTSTIEKNAKIVNRYLNSKIKGDPKMLYDAASHLIIHGGKRLRPHMVMKSCQILGGSTVIAMPAASAVEMIHNFTLVHDDIMDNDEMRHGVPTVHKKFGMPIAILAGDVLFSKAYQIISNAKLSNDAIVQLVSRLAKACVDVCEGQLLDVKMAEEKRIPTQNEYITMIGKKTAALFDVSCSMGAICATGNQKDISNLSNFGKNLGIAFQITDDLIGVMGDSKITKKPVGNDLREGKKSLPILMAIKSAKGEDKKVILKVFGNTKASKNELEKAVDIIRSLGIEEEVRMQALHYAEMAKKSLSNYSGTAKTELIDLLDFVVKRSV
;
A
#
# COMPACT_ATOMS: atom_id res chain seq x y z
N MET A 1 -9.76 17.32 11.56
CA MET A 1 -9.48 16.92 12.96
C MET A 1 -10.24 15.68 13.45
N LYS A 2 -11.53 15.45 13.13
CA LYS A 2 -12.22 14.17 13.50
C LYS A 2 -11.71 12.93 12.74
N LYS A 3 -11.34 13.05 11.46
CA LYS A 3 -10.95 11.93 10.55
C LYS A 3 -9.73 11.12 11.02
N THR A 4 -8.74 11.78 11.64
CA THR A 4 -7.51 11.14 12.13
C THR A 4 -7.75 10.34 13.42
N SER A 5 -8.74 10.74 14.23
CA SER A 5 -8.96 10.17 15.58
C SER A 5 -9.38 8.70 15.58
N THR A 6 -10.22 8.26 14.64
CA THR A 6 -10.68 6.86 14.58
C THR A 6 -9.59 5.93 14.04
N ILE A 7 -8.83 6.36 13.05
CA ILE A 7 -7.67 5.60 12.52
C ILE A 7 -6.62 5.43 13.63
N GLU A 8 -6.30 6.50 14.36
CA GLU A 8 -5.37 6.46 15.50
C GLU A 8 -5.87 5.55 16.63
N LYS A 9 -7.17 5.60 16.96
CA LYS A 9 -7.77 4.72 17.96
C LYS A 9 -7.66 3.25 17.54
N ASN A 10 -8.01 2.95 16.29
CA ASN A 10 -7.90 1.60 15.72
C ASN A 10 -6.45 1.12 15.72
N ALA A 11 -5.50 1.99 15.37
CA ALA A 11 -4.07 1.68 15.38
C ALA A 11 -3.58 1.27 16.77
N LYS A 12 -4.01 1.98 17.83
CA LYS A 12 -3.65 1.63 19.22
C LYS A 12 -4.15 0.22 19.62
N ILE A 13 -5.37 -0.12 19.22
CA ILE A 13 -5.97 -1.43 19.54
C ILE A 13 -5.24 -2.54 18.76
N VAL A 14 -5.00 -2.35 17.47
CA VAL A 14 -4.28 -3.31 16.62
C VAL A 14 -2.85 -3.49 17.11
N ASN A 15 -2.13 -2.42 17.44
CA ASN A 15 -0.77 -2.50 17.97
C ASN A 15 -0.71 -3.31 19.28
N ARG A 16 -1.68 -3.11 20.19
CA ARG A 16 -1.75 -3.90 21.43
C ARG A 16 -1.94 -5.39 21.13
N TYR A 17 -2.81 -5.72 20.18
CA TYR A 17 -3.04 -7.10 19.77
C TYR A 17 -1.78 -7.70 19.11
N LEU A 18 -1.19 -7.01 18.13
CA LEU A 18 0.05 -7.44 17.46
C LEU A 18 1.18 -7.69 18.46
N ASN A 19 1.43 -6.76 19.39
CA ASN A 19 2.47 -6.91 20.41
C ASN A 19 2.22 -8.12 21.32
N SER A 20 0.96 -8.52 21.54
CA SER A 20 0.66 -9.74 22.29
C SER A 20 0.92 -11.03 21.50
N LYS A 21 0.90 -10.96 20.16
CA LYS A 21 1.04 -12.12 19.27
C LYS A 21 2.44 -12.30 18.68
N ILE A 22 3.19 -11.21 18.50
CA ILE A 22 4.58 -11.22 18.03
C ILE A 22 5.50 -11.39 19.25
N LYS A 23 5.45 -12.57 19.84
CA LYS A 23 6.31 -13.00 20.95
C LYS A 23 6.75 -14.44 20.73
N GLY A 24 7.92 -14.78 21.27
CA GLY A 24 8.49 -16.12 21.32
C GLY A 24 9.99 -16.09 21.63
N ASP A 25 10.66 -17.21 21.38
CA ASP A 25 12.10 -17.42 21.58
C ASP A 25 12.72 -17.98 20.27
N PRO A 26 13.90 -17.52 19.80
CA PRO A 26 14.80 -16.51 20.39
C PRO A 26 14.23 -15.09 20.37
N LYS A 27 14.35 -14.36 21.49
CA LYS A 27 13.81 -12.98 21.63
C LYS A 27 14.21 -12.04 20.49
N MET A 28 15.46 -12.12 20.02
CA MET A 28 16.00 -11.27 18.97
C MET A 28 15.18 -11.33 17.66
N LEU A 29 14.65 -12.51 17.32
CA LEU A 29 13.82 -12.69 16.13
C LEU A 29 12.50 -11.91 16.21
N TYR A 30 11.88 -11.89 17.40
CA TYR A 30 10.62 -11.18 17.63
C TYR A 30 10.81 -9.68 17.82
N ASP A 31 11.95 -9.25 18.37
CA ASP A 31 12.34 -7.84 18.37
C ASP A 31 12.53 -7.33 16.93
N ALA A 32 13.17 -8.11 16.06
CA ALA A 32 13.33 -7.78 14.65
C ALA A 32 11.98 -7.74 13.91
N ALA A 33 11.12 -8.76 14.10
CA ALA A 33 9.79 -8.83 13.49
C ALA A 33 8.86 -7.69 13.92
N SER A 34 8.98 -7.20 15.15
CA SER A 34 8.16 -6.10 15.66
C SER A 34 8.75 -4.71 15.36
N HIS A 35 10.00 -4.60 14.91
CA HIS A 35 10.73 -3.34 14.79
C HIS A 35 9.99 -2.29 13.95
N LEU A 36 9.49 -2.62 12.76
CA LEU A 36 8.75 -1.65 11.94
C LEU A 36 7.35 -1.35 12.50
N ILE A 37 6.70 -2.36 13.10
CA ILE A 37 5.36 -2.23 13.68
C ILE A 37 5.38 -1.24 14.85
N ILE A 38 6.35 -1.32 15.75
CA ILE A 38 6.37 -0.46 16.94
C ILE A 38 6.75 0.99 16.62
N HIS A 39 7.51 1.24 15.56
CA HIS A 39 8.03 2.58 15.23
C HIS A 39 7.13 3.38 14.28
N GLY A 40 5.97 2.85 13.87
CA GLY A 40 4.98 3.66 13.19
C GLY A 40 4.04 2.89 12.28
N GLY A 41 3.46 3.64 11.33
CA GLY A 41 2.46 3.17 10.38
C GLY A 41 1.04 3.59 10.75
N LYS A 42 0.29 4.06 9.75
CA LYS A 42 -1.08 4.59 9.93
C LYS A 42 -2.13 3.50 10.17
N ARG A 43 -1.78 2.22 9.99
CA ARG A 43 -2.70 1.06 10.09
C ARG A 43 -3.95 1.19 9.22
N LEU A 44 -3.78 1.69 8.00
CA LEU A 44 -4.89 1.85 7.06
C LEU A 44 -5.54 0.51 6.68
N ARG A 45 -4.73 -0.52 6.41
CA ARG A 45 -5.21 -1.86 6.05
C ARG A 45 -6.01 -2.52 7.19
N PRO A 46 -5.51 -2.58 8.45
CA PRO A 46 -6.31 -3.03 9.59
C PRO A 46 -7.58 -2.20 9.82
N HIS A 47 -7.51 -0.88 9.63
CA HIS A 47 -8.68 -0.01 9.73
C HIS A 47 -9.73 -0.41 8.69
N MET A 48 -9.33 -0.70 7.45
CA MET A 48 -10.23 -1.18 6.40
C MET A 48 -10.83 -2.55 6.72
N VAL A 49 -10.06 -3.50 7.26
CA VAL A 49 -10.61 -4.80 7.74
C VAL A 49 -11.73 -4.57 8.77
N MET A 50 -11.45 -3.74 9.77
CA MET A 50 -12.43 -3.44 10.83
C MET A 50 -13.68 -2.74 10.30
N LYS A 51 -13.53 -1.75 9.41
CA LYS A 51 -14.68 -1.02 8.86
C LYS A 51 -15.51 -1.85 7.89
N SER A 52 -14.86 -2.71 7.10
CA SER A 52 -15.55 -3.66 6.22
C SER A 52 -16.28 -4.76 6.98
N CYS A 53 -15.87 -5.07 8.20
CA CYS A 53 -16.64 -5.92 9.12
C CYS A 53 -17.84 -5.15 9.70
N GLN A 54 -17.61 -3.92 10.20
CA GLN A 54 -18.64 -3.09 10.83
C GLN A 54 -19.76 -2.65 9.90
N ILE A 55 -19.47 -2.38 8.63
CA ILE A 55 -20.48 -2.00 7.63
C ILE A 55 -21.52 -3.10 7.39
N LEU A 56 -21.19 -4.34 7.74
CA LEU A 56 -22.05 -5.53 7.66
C LEU A 56 -22.56 -5.97 9.05
N GLY A 57 -22.43 -5.12 10.08
CA GLY A 57 -22.91 -5.40 11.43
C GLY A 57 -21.98 -6.24 12.31
N GLY A 58 -20.79 -6.61 11.81
CA GLY A 58 -19.79 -7.34 12.60
C GLY A 58 -19.05 -6.46 13.61
N SER A 59 -18.45 -7.09 14.63
CA SER A 59 -17.68 -6.38 15.66
C SER A 59 -16.19 -6.28 15.32
N THR A 60 -15.49 -5.29 15.88
CA THR A 60 -14.04 -5.19 15.72
C THR A 60 -13.28 -6.34 16.37
N VAL A 61 -13.88 -6.99 17.38
CA VAL A 61 -13.28 -8.11 18.11
C VAL A 61 -13.15 -9.34 17.21
N ILE A 62 -14.20 -9.66 16.45
CA ILE A 62 -14.18 -10.81 15.52
C ILE A 62 -13.24 -10.56 14.33
N ALA A 63 -13.08 -9.31 13.91
CA ALA A 63 -12.19 -8.92 12.81
C ALA A 63 -10.72 -8.74 13.23
N MET A 64 -10.42 -8.71 14.54
CA MET A 64 -9.07 -8.40 15.04
C MET A 64 -7.99 -9.40 14.56
N PRO A 65 -8.24 -10.73 14.53
CA PRO A 65 -7.27 -11.68 13.98
C PRO A 65 -6.96 -11.40 12.51
N ALA A 66 -7.97 -11.18 11.67
CA ALA A 66 -7.82 -10.84 10.26
C ALA A 66 -7.08 -9.50 10.07
N ALA A 67 -7.45 -8.47 10.84
CA ALA A 67 -6.82 -7.16 10.78
C ALA A 67 -5.33 -7.22 11.13
N SER A 68 -4.98 -8.03 12.13
CA SER A 68 -3.61 -8.23 12.56
C SER A 68 -2.81 -9.06 11.56
N ALA A 69 -3.41 -10.10 10.99
CA ALA A 69 -2.78 -10.93 9.96
C ALA A 69 -2.40 -10.11 8.73
N VAL A 70 -3.30 -9.24 8.26
CA VAL A 70 -3.01 -8.34 7.14
C VAL A 70 -1.86 -7.37 7.47
N GLU A 71 -1.80 -6.82 8.68
CA GLU A 71 -0.68 -5.94 9.08
C GLU A 71 0.63 -6.71 9.19
N MET A 72 0.61 -7.96 9.65
CA MET A 72 1.79 -8.83 9.67
C MET A 72 2.30 -9.10 8.26
N ILE A 73 1.41 -9.47 7.33
CA ILE A 73 1.79 -9.62 5.92
C ILE A 73 2.35 -8.32 5.36
N HIS A 74 1.70 -7.18 5.60
CA HIS A 74 2.21 -5.90 5.14
C HIS A 74 3.62 -5.61 5.69
N ASN A 75 3.90 -5.87 6.96
CA ASN A 75 5.23 -5.65 7.52
C ASN A 75 6.25 -6.67 7.03
N PHE A 76 5.83 -7.92 6.77
CA PHE A 76 6.65 -8.90 6.07
C PHE A 76 7.12 -8.36 4.71
N THR A 77 6.20 -7.83 3.90
CA THR A 77 6.57 -7.31 2.57
C THR A 77 7.52 -6.13 2.71
N LEU A 78 7.30 -5.21 3.67
CA LEU A 78 8.22 -4.10 3.91
C LEU A 78 9.63 -4.56 4.28
N VAL A 79 9.76 -5.58 5.14
CA VAL A 79 11.08 -6.09 5.55
C VAL A 79 11.83 -6.70 4.38
N HIS A 80 11.15 -7.45 3.52
CA HIS A 80 11.75 -8.09 2.36
C HIS A 80 12.02 -7.08 1.22
N ASP A 81 11.09 -6.16 0.97
CA ASP A 81 11.26 -5.06 0.01
C ASP A 81 12.47 -4.20 0.40
N ASP A 82 12.62 -3.83 1.68
CA ASP A 82 13.77 -3.05 2.15
C ASP A 82 15.11 -3.76 1.89
N ILE A 83 15.15 -5.10 1.92
CA ILE A 83 16.34 -5.88 1.58
C ILE A 83 16.61 -5.81 0.07
N MET A 84 15.57 -5.99 -0.75
CA MET A 84 15.70 -5.97 -2.22
C MET A 84 16.13 -4.59 -2.73
N ASP A 85 15.57 -3.53 -2.14
CA ASP A 85 15.84 -2.14 -2.52
C ASP A 85 17.10 -1.57 -1.83
N ASN A 86 17.70 -2.33 -0.90
CA ASN A 86 18.84 -1.92 -0.05
C ASN A 86 18.57 -0.60 0.73
N ASP A 87 17.32 -0.41 1.16
CA ASP A 87 16.88 0.78 1.88
C ASP A 87 17.59 0.91 3.24
N GLU A 88 18.08 2.11 3.56
CA GLU A 88 18.74 2.36 4.85
C GLU A 88 17.75 2.67 5.98
N MET A 89 16.66 3.38 5.65
CA MET A 89 15.73 3.95 6.63
C MET A 89 14.27 3.73 6.20
N ARG A 90 13.41 3.34 7.15
CA ARG A 90 11.95 3.28 6.99
C ARG A 90 11.25 3.89 8.20
N HIS A 91 10.24 4.71 7.95
CA HIS A 91 9.48 5.41 8.99
C HIS A 91 10.35 6.20 9.99
N GLY A 92 11.50 6.71 9.54
CA GLY A 92 12.42 7.49 10.38
C GLY A 92 13.33 6.63 11.28
N VAL A 93 13.33 5.31 11.13
CA VAL A 93 14.24 4.39 11.84
C VAL A 93 15.02 3.52 10.84
N PRO A 94 16.16 2.93 11.23
CA PRO A 94 16.88 2.00 10.36
C PRO A 94 16.01 0.83 9.93
N THR A 95 16.16 0.36 8.69
CA THR A 95 15.48 -0.86 8.22
C THR A 95 15.95 -2.08 9.01
N VAL A 96 15.15 -3.15 9.00
CA VAL A 96 15.41 -4.34 9.83
C VAL A 96 16.76 -4.97 9.50
N HIS A 97 17.12 -5.05 8.22
CA HIS A 97 18.39 -5.66 7.78
C HIS A 97 19.61 -4.79 8.15
N LYS A 98 19.47 -3.46 8.21
CA LYS A 98 20.55 -2.57 8.70
C LYS A 98 20.74 -2.68 10.21
N LYS A 99 19.66 -2.85 10.97
CA LYS A 99 19.71 -2.91 12.44
C LYS A 99 20.08 -4.29 12.99
N PHE A 100 19.53 -5.36 12.41
CA PHE A 100 19.67 -6.72 12.93
C PHE A 100 20.49 -7.64 12.01
N GLY A 101 20.91 -7.16 10.83
CA GLY A 101 21.58 -7.98 9.83
C GLY A 101 20.59 -8.70 8.91
N MET A 102 21.04 -8.96 7.68
CA MET A 102 20.22 -9.56 6.63
C MET A 102 19.64 -10.93 6.99
N PRO A 103 20.39 -11.90 7.58
CA PRO A 103 19.82 -13.20 7.93
C PRO A 103 18.65 -13.11 8.91
N ILE A 104 18.76 -12.24 9.92
CA ILE A 104 17.70 -12.03 10.92
C ILE A 104 16.51 -11.32 10.29
N ALA A 105 16.73 -10.38 9.38
CA ALA A 105 15.66 -9.68 8.68
C ALA A 105 14.83 -10.63 7.78
N ILE A 106 15.48 -11.56 7.07
CA ILE A 106 14.78 -12.59 6.28
C ILE A 106 13.86 -13.40 7.21
N LEU A 107 14.43 -13.95 8.29
CA LEU A 107 13.67 -14.74 9.28
C LEU A 107 12.55 -13.94 9.95
N ALA A 108 12.78 -12.65 10.23
CA ALA A 108 11.77 -11.76 10.80
C ALA A 108 10.55 -11.63 9.87
N GLY A 109 10.80 -11.48 8.56
CA GLY A 109 9.75 -11.54 7.55
C GLY A 109 9.02 -12.88 7.54
N ASP A 110 9.74 -13.99 7.54
CA ASP A 110 9.16 -15.35 7.50
C ASP A 110 8.28 -15.65 8.72
N VAL A 111 8.67 -15.17 9.91
CA VAL A 111 7.89 -15.30 11.13
C VAL A 111 6.63 -14.44 11.08
N LEU A 112 6.69 -13.22 10.55
CA LEU A 112 5.51 -12.38 10.35
C LEU A 112 4.53 -13.06 9.38
N PHE A 113 5.04 -13.58 8.26
CA PHE A 113 4.26 -14.34 7.29
C PHE A 113 3.56 -15.53 7.95
N SER A 114 4.32 -16.37 8.67
CA SER A 114 3.80 -17.56 9.35
C SER A 114 2.79 -17.24 10.46
N LYS A 115 3.07 -16.21 11.28
CA LYS A 115 2.17 -15.79 12.37
C LYS A 115 0.85 -15.22 11.86
N ALA A 116 0.83 -14.60 10.67
CA ALA A 116 -0.41 -14.12 10.07
C ALA A 116 -1.43 -15.26 9.91
N TYR A 117 -1.00 -16.40 9.35
CA TYR A 117 -1.84 -17.59 9.20
C TYR A 117 -2.16 -18.27 10.54
N GLN A 118 -1.18 -18.36 11.45
CA GLN A 118 -1.41 -18.91 12.79
C GLN A 118 -2.49 -18.13 13.56
N ILE A 119 -2.56 -16.81 13.40
CA ILE A 119 -3.59 -16.00 14.06
C ILE A 119 -4.97 -16.25 13.46
N ILE A 120 -5.06 -16.39 12.13
CA ILE A 120 -6.31 -16.72 11.45
C ILE A 120 -6.82 -18.11 11.85
N SER A 121 -5.93 -19.12 11.91
CA SER A 121 -6.32 -20.49 12.26
C SER A 121 -6.86 -20.60 13.69
N ASN A 122 -6.46 -19.69 14.59
CA ASN A 122 -6.91 -19.63 15.97
C ASN A 122 -8.07 -18.63 16.19
N ALA A 123 -8.62 -18.05 15.12
CA ALA A 123 -9.73 -17.12 15.21
C ALA A 123 -11.03 -17.84 15.62
N LYS A 124 -11.85 -17.18 16.43
CA LYS A 124 -13.18 -17.68 16.82
C LYS A 124 -14.20 -17.39 15.73
N LEU A 125 -14.04 -18.06 14.59
CA LEU A 125 -14.90 -17.97 13.41
C LEU A 125 -15.32 -19.38 12.97
N SER A 126 -16.28 -19.49 12.04
CA SER A 126 -16.62 -20.78 11.44
C SER A 126 -15.43 -21.34 10.63
N ASN A 127 -15.36 -22.67 10.49
CA ASN A 127 -14.33 -23.32 9.69
C ASN A 127 -14.32 -22.81 8.24
N ASP A 128 -15.51 -22.60 7.66
CA ASP A 128 -15.64 -22.03 6.32
C ASP A 128 -15.04 -20.62 6.22
N ALA A 129 -15.33 -19.75 7.19
CA ALA A 129 -14.75 -18.42 7.23
C ALA A 129 -13.21 -18.49 7.37
N ILE A 130 -12.67 -19.37 8.23
CA ILE A 130 -11.22 -19.56 8.37
C ILE A 130 -10.58 -19.99 7.04
N VAL A 131 -11.17 -20.96 6.34
CA VAL A 131 -10.69 -21.43 5.02
C VAL A 131 -10.71 -20.29 4.00
N GLN A 132 -11.79 -19.50 3.95
CA GLN A 132 -11.87 -18.35 3.05
C GLN A 132 -10.82 -17.27 3.38
N LEU A 133 -10.60 -16.97 4.66
CA LEU A 133 -9.59 -16.01 5.11
C LEU A 133 -8.18 -16.45 4.71
N VAL A 134 -7.83 -17.71 4.97
CA VAL A 134 -6.52 -18.28 4.60
C VAL A 134 -6.32 -18.25 3.09
N SER A 135 -7.31 -18.73 2.33
CA SER A 135 -7.24 -18.79 0.87
C SER A 135 -7.05 -17.40 0.24
N ARG A 136 -7.83 -16.41 0.69
CA ARG A 136 -7.70 -15.04 0.16
C ARG A 136 -6.40 -14.37 0.57
N LEU A 137 -5.94 -14.54 1.81
CA LEU A 137 -4.67 -13.98 2.24
C LEU A 137 -3.49 -14.60 1.48
N ALA A 138 -3.50 -15.93 1.28
CA ALA A 138 -2.51 -16.62 0.45
C ALA A 138 -2.50 -16.12 -0.99
N LYS A 139 -3.67 -15.97 -1.62
CA LYS A 139 -3.76 -15.40 -2.96
C LYS A 139 -3.19 -13.98 -3.04
N ALA A 140 -3.49 -13.14 -2.06
CA ALA A 140 -2.96 -11.79 -1.99
C ALA A 140 -1.43 -11.76 -1.80
N CYS A 141 -0.87 -12.69 -1.01
CA CYS A 141 0.59 -12.82 -0.87
C CYS A 141 1.24 -13.21 -2.21
N VAL A 142 0.66 -14.15 -2.94
CA VAL A 142 1.12 -14.52 -4.30
C VAL A 142 1.07 -13.30 -5.22
N ASP A 143 -0.04 -12.56 -5.24
CA ASP A 143 -0.16 -11.35 -6.06
C ASP A 143 0.90 -10.30 -5.68
N VAL A 144 1.18 -10.09 -4.39
CA VAL A 144 2.20 -9.12 -3.98
C VAL A 144 3.59 -9.54 -4.44
N CYS A 145 3.95 -10.82 -4.30
CA CYS A 145 5.24 -11.33 -4.81
C CYS A 145 5.37 -11.20 -6.33
N GLU A 146 4.32 -11.55 -7.07
CA GLU A 146 4.28 -11.36 -8.53
C GLU A 146 4.37 -9.88 -8.90
N GLY A 147 3.67 -9.01 -8.18
CA GLY A 147 3.71 -7.56 -8.36
C GLY A 147 5.09 -6.97 -8.09
N GLN A 148 5.77 -7.42 -7.04
CA GLN A 148 7.13 -6.99 -6.72
C GLN A 148 8.11 -7.42 -7.81
N LEU A 149 8.02 -8.64 -8.33
CA LEU A 149 8.85 -9.07 -9.44
C LEU A 149 8.58 -8.26 -10.73
N LEU A 150 7.31 -7.92 -11.00
CA LEU A 150 6.97 -7.05 -12.12
C LEU A 150 7.60 -5.66 -11.97
N ASP A 151 7.59 -5.09 -10.76
CA ASP A 151 8.19 -3.78 -10.50
C ASP A 151 9.71 -3.78 -10.68
N VAL A 152 10.40 -4.80 -10.15
CA VAL A 152 11.85 -4.99 -10.34
C VAL A 152 12.19 -5.12 -11.83
N LYS A 153 11.48 -5.99 -12.56
CA LYS A 153 11.69 -6.14 -14.01
C LYS A 153 11.42 -4.86 -14.78
N MET A 154 10.38 -4.12 -14.39
CA MET A 154 10.11 -2.81 -14.97
C MET A 154 11.30 -1.88 -14.73
N ALA A 155 11.86 -1.80 -13.52
CA ALA A 155 13.02 -0.96 -13.25
C ALA A 155 14.26 -1.32 -14.09
N GLU A 156 14.51 -2.61 -14.33
CA GLU A 156 15.68 -3.11 -15.08
C GLU A 156 15.57 -2.90 -16.61
N GLU A 157 14.37 -2.99 -17.18
CA GLU A 157 14.19 -2.87 -18.63
C GLU A 157 14.52 -1.45 -19.13
N LYS A 158 15.05 -1.29 -20.35
CA LYS A 158 15.16 0.05 -20.98
C LYS A 158 13.82 0.55 -21.53
N ARG A 159 12.90 -0.37 -21.79
CA ARG A 159 11.59 -0.10 -22.38
C ARG A 159 10.69 0.65 -21.39
N ILE A 160 9.97 1.65 -21.87
CA ILE A 160 8.92 2.32 -21.11
C ILE A 160 7.65 1.43 -21.14
N PRO A 161 7.12 0.99 -19.98
CA PRO A 161 5.94 0.14 -19.93
C PRO A 161 4.70 0.92 -20.37
N THR A 162 3.71 0.17 -20.83
CA THR A 162 2.37 0.70 -21.09
C THR A 162 1.65 1.01 -19.78
N GLN A 163 0.65 1.89 -19.85
CA GLN A 163 -0.21 2.17 -18.69
C GLN A 163 -0.88 0.91 -18.14
N ASN A 164 -1.28 -0.03 -19.00
CA ASN A 164 -1.92 -1.29 -18.57
C ASN A 164 -0.94 -2.20 -17.79
N GLU A 165 0.31 -2.28 -18.22
CA GLU A 165 1.36 -3.00 -17.49
C GLU A 165 1.57 -2.36 -16.11
N TYR A 166 1.68 -1.03 -16.04
CA TYR A 166 1.79 -0.31 -14.76
C TYR A 166 0.59 -0.57 -13.84
N ILE A 167 -0.64 -0.44 -14.34
CA ILE A 167 -1.86 -0.71 -13.55
C ILE A 167 -1.89 -2.15 -13.04
N THR A 168 -1.45 -3.11 -13.86
CA THR A 168 -1.35 -4.52 -13.46
C THR A 168 -0.35 -4.71 -12.33
N MET A 169 0.83 -4.08 -12.43
CA MET A 169 1.87 -4.12 -11.40
C MET A 169 1.35 -3.55 -10.07
N ILE A 170 0.83 -2.32 -10.06
CA ILE A 170 0.34 -1.70 -8.81
C ILE A 170 -0.90 -2.40 -8.25
N GLY A 171 -1.72 -2.99 -9.14
CA GLY A 171 -2.86 -3.83 -8.78
C GLY A 171 -2.42 -5.05 -7.95
N LYS A 172 -1.30 -5.67 -8.34
CA LYS A 172 -0.71 -6.81 -7.68
C LYS A 172 0.10 -6.41 -6.43
N LYS A 173 1.07 -5.50 -6.58
CA LYS A 173 2.00 -5.08 -5.51
C LYS A 173 1.30 -4.36 -4.36
N THR A 174 0.42 -3.41 -4.67
CA THR A 174 -0.19 -2.53 -3.65
C THR A 174 -1.65 -2.87 -3.41
N ALA A 175 -2.45 -2.96 -4.47
CA ALA A 175 -3.90 -3.03 -4.33
C ALA A 175 -4.41 -4.38 -3.81
N ALA A 176 -3.71 -5.49 -4.07
CA ALA A 176 -4.09 -6.82 -3.58
C ALA A 176 -4.22 -6.87 -2.05
N LEU A 177 -3.32 -6.21 -1.32
CA LEU A 177 -3.41 -6.13 0.14
C LEU A 177 -4.57 -5.23 0.64
N PHE A 178 -4.97 -4.22 -0.13
CA PHE A 178 -6.16 -3.42 0.19
C PHE A 178 -7.47 -4.16 -0.12
N ASP A 179 -7.52 -4.90 -1.23
CA ASP A 179 -8.61 -5.81 -1.57
C ASP A 179 -8.81 -6.85 -0.46
N VAL A 180 -7.74 -7.57 -0.12
CA VAL A 180 -7.83 -8.63 0.89
C VAL A 180 -8.22 -8.08 2.27
N SER A 181 -7.79 -6.86 2.59
CA SER A 181 -8.23 -6.16 3.82
C SER A 181 -9.75 -6.07 3.89
N CYS A 182 -10.39 -5.58 2.83
CA CYS A 182 -11.82 -5.38 2.84
C CYS A 182 -12.60 -6.70 2.74
N SER A 183 -12.17 -7.63 1.89
CA SER A 183 -12.83 -8.92 1.75
C SER A 183 -12.73 -9.78 3.00
N MET A 184 -11.58 -9.79 3.70
CA MET A 184 -11.44 -10.47 4.99
C MET A 184 -12.33 -9.85 6.07
N GLY A 185 -12.45 -8.51 6.09
CA GLY A 185 -13.39 -7.83 6.98
C GLY A 185 -14.83 -8.28 6.75
N ALA A 186 -15.24 -8.40 5.48
CA ALA A 186 -16.56 -8.89 5.12
C ALA A 186 -16.78 -10.35 5.54
N ILE A 187 -15.81 -11.24 5.29
CA ILE A 187 -15.87 -12.67 5.69
C ILE A 187 -16.03 -12.82 7.20
N CYS A 188 -15.40 -11.94 8.00
CA CYS A 188 -15.57 -11.98 9.45
C CYS A 188 -17.00 -11.68 9.89
N ALA A 189 -17.80 -10.95 9.09
CA ALA A 189 -19.16 -10.56 9.42
C ALA A 189 -20.24 -11.42 8.74
N THR A 190 -19.99 -11.93 7.54
CA THR A 190 -21.00 -12.62 6.71
C THR A 190 -20.40 -13.66 5.76
N GLY A 191 -21.20 -14.66 5.40
CA GLY A 191 -20.91 -15.60 4.30
C GLY A 191 -21.47 -15.15 2.94
N ASN A 192 -22.10 -13.97 2.86
CA ASN A 192 -22.70 -13.48 1.62
C ASN A 192 -21.64 -13.07 0.59
N GLN A 193 -21.54 -13.85 -0.50
CA GLN A 193 -20.55 -13.63 -1.56
C GLN A 193 -20.69 -12.29 -2.28
N LYS A 194 -21.90 -11.73 -2.38
CA LYS A 194 -22.12 -10.41 -2.98
C LYS A 194 -21.49 -9.31 -2.12
N ASP A 195 -21.64 -9.40 -0.80
CA ASP A 195 -21.02 -8.43 0.11
C ASP A 195 -19.50 -8.55 0.10
N ILE A 196 -18.97 -9.77 0.15
CA ILE A 196 -17.53 -10.02 0.07
C ILE A 196 -16.95 -9.46 -1.24
N SER A 197 -17.64 -9.65 -2.38
CA SER A 197 -17.24 -9.13 -3.68
C SER A 197 -17.29 -7.60 -3.75
N ASN A 198 -18.35 -6.97 -3.21
CA ASN A 198 -18.44 -5.51 -3.16
C ASN A 198 -17.31 -4.89 -2.35
N LEU A 199 -17.01 -5.45 -1.17
CA LEU A 199 -15.94 -4.96 -0.31
C LEU A 199 -14.55 -5.22 -0.91
N SER A 200 -14.36 -6.37 -1.56
CA SER A 200 -13.17 -6.68 -2.37
C SER A 200 -12.94 -5.62 -3.46
N ASN A 201 -13.96 -5.32 -4.27
CA ASN A 201 -13.88 -4.31 -5.32
C ASN A 201 -13.61 -2.91 -4.76
N PHE A 202 -14.22 -2.54 -3.63
CA PHE A 202 -13.91 -1.28 -2.95
C PHE A 202 -12.42 -1.22 -2.57
N GLY A 203 -11.89 -2.26 -1.92
CA GLY A 203 -10.49 -2.32 -1.50
C GLY A 203 -9.50 -2.27 -2.66
N LYS A 204 -9.75 -3.04 -3.73
CA LYS A 204 -8.94 -3.07 -4.94
C LYS A 204 -8.83 -1.68 -5.59
N ASN A 205 -9.98 -1.04 -5.84
CA ASN A 205 -10.00 0.26 -6.52
C ASN A 205 -9.40 1.37 -5.64
N LEU A 206 -9.64 1.33 -4.32
CA LEU A 206 -8.96 2.24 -3.38
C LEU A 206 -7.44 2.05 -3.42
N GLY A 207 -6.96 0.82 -3.43
CA GLY A 207 -5.53 0.52 -3.47
C GLY A 207 -4.83 1.02 -4.75
N ILE A 208 -5.52 0.94 -5.89
CA ILE A 208 -5.01 1.50 -7.16
C ILE A 208 -4.98 3.04 -7.09
N ALA A 209 -6.08 3.68 -6.67
CA ALA A 209 -6.14 5.13 -6.50
C ALA A 209 -5.08 5.64 -5.51
N PHE A 210 -4.82 4.88 -4.45
CA PHE A 210 -3.77 5.15 -3.48
C PHE A 210 -2.39 5.20 -4.14
N GLN A 211 -2.01 4.16 -4.89
CA GLN A 211 -0.67 4.11 -5.49
C GLN A 211 -0.50 5.18 -6.58
N ILE A 212 -1.53 5.44 -7.39
CA ILE A 212 -1.48 6.52 -8.40
C ILE A 212 -1.24 7.87 -7.73
N THR A 213 -1.92 8.14 -6.62
CA THR A 213 -1.76 9.41 -5.90
C THR A 213 -0.40 9.51 -5.22
N ASP A 214 0.11 8.42 -4.65
CA ASP A 214 1.43 8.37 -4.02
C ASP A 214 2.56 8.64 -5.03
N ASP A 215 2.46 8.02 -6.20
CA ASP A 215 3.40 8.23 -7.30
C ASP A 215 3.36 9.67 -7.85
N LEU A 216 2.19 10.30 -7.92
CA LEU A 216 2.06 11.70 -8.30
C LEU A 216 2.80 12.62 -7.31
N ILE A 217 2.61 12.38 -6.01
CA ILE A 217 3.31 13.11 -4.94
C ILE A 217 4.82 12.86 -5.02
N GLY A 218 5.27 11.65 -5.35
CA GLY A 218 6.69 11.32 -5.50
C GLY A 218 7.39 12.11 -6.61
N VAL A 219 6.68 12.47 -7.68
CA VAL A 219 7.23 13.24 -8.81
C VAL A 219 7.10 14.74 -8.60
N MET A 220 5.91 15.21 -8.22
CA MET A 220 5.56 16.63 -8.26
C MET A 220 5.45 17.29 -6.89
N GLY A 221 5.48 16.51 -5.81
CA GLY A 221 5.11 16.95 -4.47
C GLY A 221 6.06 18.00 -3.88
N ASP A 222 5.52 18.94 -3.11
CA ASP A 222 6.32 19.94 -2.40
C ASP A 222 7.25 19.24 -1.40
N SER A 223 8.54 19.48 -1.53
CA SER A 223 9.59 19.01 -0.61
C SER A 223 9.28 19.28 0.87
N LYS A 224 8.53 20.36 1.19
CA LYS A 224 8.08 20.67 2.56
C LYS A 224 7.09 19.65 3.10
N ILE A 225 6.30 19.03 2.23
CA ILE A 225 5.28 18.03 2.55
C ILE A 225 5.87 16.62 2.47
N THR A 226 6.62 16.33 1.39
CA THR A 226 7.14 14.98 1.10
C THR A 226 8.38 14.61 1.90
N LYS A 227 9.10 15.61 2.46
CA LYS A 227 10.42 15.46 3.09
C LYS A 227 11.48 14.84 2.16
N LYS A 228 11.21 14.77 0.86
CA LYS A 228 12.11 14.30 -0.19
C LYS A 228 12.37 15.45 -1.18
N PRO A 229 13.51 15.48 -1.87
CA PRO A 229 13.72 16.40 -2.98
C PRO A 229 12.65 16.20 -4.06
N VAL A 230 12.19 17.29 -4.68
CA VAL A 230 11.28 17.23 -5.84
C VAL A 230 11.95 16.47 -6.98
N GLY A 231 11.20 15.60 -7.67
CA GLY A 231 11.72 14.83 -8.80
C GLY A 231 12.62 13.65 -8.41
N ASN A 232 12.58 13.19 -7.16
CA ASN A 232 13.37 12.03 -6.71
C ASN A 232 13.03 10.76 -7.50
N ASP A 233 11.74 10.47 -7.71
CA ASP A 233 11.29 9.33 -8.52
C ASP A 233 11.81 9.41 -9.98
N LEU A 234 11.96 10.63 -10.51
CA LEU A 234 12.52 10.85 -11.84
C LEU A 234 14.03 10.53 -11.87
N ARG A 235 14.78 10.99 -10.86
CA ARG A 235 16.21 10.68 -10.69
C ARG A 235 16.45 9.17 -10.53
N GLU A 236 15.60 8.49 -9.76
CA GLU A 236 15.65 7.04 -9.53
C GLU A 236 15.24 6.22 -10.76
N GLY A 237 14.66 6.86 -11.77
CA GLY A 237 14.20 6.16 -12.97
C GLY A 237 12.94 5.33 -12.74
N LYS A 238 12.17 5.65 -11.70
CA LYS A 238 10.95 4.93 -11.34
C LYS A 238 9.92 5.10 -12.45
N LYS A 239 9.35 3.98 -12.91
CA LYS A 239 8.40 3.94 -14.04
C LYS A 239 6.97 4.13 -13.59
N SER A 240 6.73 5.22 -12.86
CA SER A 240 5.43 5.59 -12.33
C SER A 240 4.53 6.26 -13.36
N LEU A 241 3.21 6.19 -13.17
CA LEU A 241 2.23 6.76 -14.09
C LEU A 241 2.51 8.21 -14.55
N PRO A 242 2.79 9.19 -13.66
CA PRO A 242 3.13 10.55 -14.09
C PRO A 242 4.31 10.60 -15.05
N ILE A 243 5.35 9.80 -14.82
CA ILE A 243 6.54 9.76 -15.70
C ILE A 243 6.20 9.10 -17.05
N LEU A 244 5.44 8.00 -17.04
CA LEU A 244 5.01 7.33 -18.28
C LEU A 244 4.20 8.29 -19.16
N MET A 245 3.26 9.03 -18.57
CA MET A 245 2.42 9.99 -19.26
C MET A 245 3.25 11.18 -19.77
N ALA A 246 4.19 11.69 -18.96
CA ALA A 246 5.08 12.76 -19.37
C ALA A 246 5.95 12.39 -20.58
N ILE A 247 6.58 11.21 -20.57
CA ILE A 247 7.45 10.75 -21.68
C ILE A 247 6.63 10.53 -22.97
N LYS A 248 5.36 10.12 -22.83
CA LYS A 248 4.44 9.94 -23.95
C LYS A 248 3.98 11.27 -24.53
N SER A 249 3.66 12.26 -23.70
CA SER A 249 3.13 13.56 -24.12
C SER A 249 4.20 14.55 -24.58
N ALA A 250 5.40 14.50 -24.01
CA ALA A 250 6.50 15.41 -24.35
C ALA A 250 6.99 15.22 -25.79
N LYS A 251 7.39 16.33 -26.43
CA LYS A 251 7.92 16.36 -27.81
C LYS A 251 9.21 17.18 -27.88
N GLY A 252 9.98 17.00 -28.94
CA GLY A 252 11.15 17.85 -29.23
C GLY A 252 12.14 17.95 -28.06
N GLU A 253 12.49 19.18 -27.70
CA GLU A 253 13.48 19.46 -26.66
C GLU A 253 12.99 19.07 -25.25
N ASP A 254 11.70 19.27 -24.95
CA ASP A 254 11.11 18.91 -23.67
C ASP A 254 11.28 17.42 -23.36
N LYS A 255 11.07 16.58 -24.37
CA LYS A 255 11.28 15.13 -24.23
C LYS A 255 12.74 14.79 -23.94
N LYS A 256 13.69 15.48 -24.58
CA LYS A 256 15.11 15.27 -24.32
C LYS A 256 15.49 15.68 -22.91
N VAL A 257 14.96 16.78 -22.40
CA VAL A 257 15.21 17.23 -21.02
C VAL A 257 14.71 16.20 -20.01
N ILE A 258 13.48 15.69 -20.17
CA ILE A 258 12.93 14.65 -19.28
C ILE A 258 13.78 13.37 -19.34
N LEU A 259 14.10 12.89 -20.54
CA LEU A 259 14.88 11.65 -20.70
C LEU A 259 16.33 11.78 -20.21
N LYS A 260 16.92 12.98 -20.22
CA LYS A 260 18.29 13.22 -19.74
C LYS A 260 18.43 12.97 -18.24
N VAL A 261 17.39 13.29 -17.47
CA VAL A 261 17.40 13.15 -16.00
C VAL A 261 16.76 11.85 -15.52
N PHE A 262 15.93 11.22 -16.35
CA PHE A 262 15.25 9.97 -16.02
C PHE A 262 16.25 8.83 -15.77
N GLY A 263 16.31 8.34 -14.53
CA GLY A 263 17.24 7.30 -14.10
C GLY A 263 18.70 7.75 -13.98
N ASN A 264 18.96 9.05 -14.04
CA ASN A 264 20.30 9.59 -13.91
C ASN A 264 20.55 10.06 -12.47
N THR A 265 21.15 9.19 -11.65
CA THR A 265 21.49 9.47 -10.25
C THR A 265 22.44 10.67 -10.06
N LYS A 266 23.14 11.08 -11.13
CA LYS A 266 24.05 12.24 -11.15
C LYS A 266 23.37 13.54 -11.60
N ALA A 267 22.08 13.51 -11.94
CA ALA A 267 21.34 14.69 -12.37
C ALA A 267 21.32 15.76 -11.27
N SER A 268 21.72 16.98 -11.65
CA SER A 268 21.76 18.12 -10.74
C SER A 268 20.35 18.54 -10.32
N LYS A 269 20.25 19.26 -9.20
CA LYS A 269 18.97 19.79 -8.70
C LYS A 269 18.27 20.67 -9.75
N ASN A 270 19.02 21.56 -10.42
CA ASN A 270 18.46 22.45 -11.44
C ASN A 270 17.95 21.69 -12.67
N GLU A 271 18.62 20.61 -13.08
CA GLU A 271 18.14 19.78 -14.20
C GLU A 271 16.83 19.07 -13.85
N LEU A 272 16.70 18.59 -12.61
CA LEU A 272 15.47 17.97 -12.13
C LEU A 272 14.33 18.98 -12.00
N GLU A 273 14.58 20.16 -11.43
CA GLU A 273 13.58 21.23 -11.33
C GLU A 273 13.07 21.62 -12.72
N LYS A 274 13.97 21.82 -13.69
CA LYS A 274 13.59 22.10 -15.07
C LYS A 274 12.74 20.98 -15.69
N ALA A 275 13.11 19.72 -15.48
CA ALA A 275 12.32 18.60 -15.99
C ALA A 275 10.94 18.53 -15.33
N VAL A 276 10.85 18.74 -14.01
CA VAL A 276 9.57 18.76 -13.28
C VAL A 276 8.68 19.91 -13.75
N ASP A 277 9.23 21.09 -14.01
CA ASP A 277 8.47 22.23 -14.54
C ASP A 277 7.93 21.98 -15.95
N ILE A 278 8.69 21.28 -16.79
CA ILE A 278 8.19 20.79 -18.08
C ILE A 278 7.05 19.77 -17.87
N ILE A 279 7.19 18.82 -16.95
CA ILE A 279 6.12 17.85 -16.67
C ILE A 279 4.85 18.58 -16.18
N ARG A 280 4.99 19.63 -15.37
CA ARG A 280 3.87 20.47 -14.93
C ARG A 280 3.21 21.21 -16.09
N SER A 281 4.00 21.81 -17.00
CA SER A 281 3.44 22.56 -18.14
C SER A 281 2.71 21.67 -19.15
N LEU A 282 3.00 20.37 -19.17
CA LEU A 282 2.30 19.37 -19.98
C LEU A 282 0.91 18.97 -19.42
N GLY A 283 0.50 19.46 -18.24
CA GLY A 283 -0.80 19.13 -17.64
C GLY A 283 -0.90 17.72 -17.05
N ILE A 284 0.23 17.03 -16.86
CA ILE A 284 0.28 15.64 -16.40
C ILE A 284 -0.34 15.46 -15.02
N GLU A 285 -0.27 16.46 -14.14
CA GLU A 285 -0.88 16.39 -12.81
C GLU A 285 -2.37 16.11 -12.90
N GLU A 286 -3.08 16.89 -13.71
CA GLU A 286 -4.54 16.79 -13.85
C GLU A 286 -4.93 15.46 -14.49
N GLU A 287 -4.22 15.02 -15.53
CA GLU A 287 -4.50 13.73 -16.17
C GLU A 287 -4.31 12.55 -15.19
N VAL A 288 -3.27 12.57 -14.37
CA VAL A 288 -3.02 11.54 -13.34
C VAL A 288 -4.08 11.60 -12.23
N ARG A 289 -4.50 12.80 -11.79
CA ARG A 289 -5.59 12.96 -10.83
C ARG A 289 -6.90 12.40 -11.37
N MET A 290 -7.22 12.62 -12.64
CA MET A 290 -8.40 12.06 -13.28
C MET A 290 -8.38 10.53 -13.29
N GLN A 291 -7.21 9.91 -13.49
CA GLN A 291 -7.07 8.44 -13.37
C GLN A 291 -7.32 7.97 -11.93
N ALA A 292 -6.74 8.63 -10.92
CA ALA A 292 -7.00 8.29 -9.52
C ALA A 292 -8.48 8.45 -9.14
N LEU A 293 -9.13 9.52 -9.61
CA LEU A 293 -10.56 9.77 -9.41
C LEU A 293 -11.43 8.72 -10.07
N HIS A 294 -11.07 8.24 -11.26
CA HIS A 294 -11.79 7.15 -11.93
C HIS A 294 -11.88 5.89 -11.05
N TYR A 295 -10.75 5.45 -10.50
CA TYR A 295 -10.72 4.32 -9.56
C TYR A 295 -11.46 4.63 -8.26
N ALA A 296 -11.38 5.86 -7.75
CA ALA A 296 -12.15 6.25 -6.56
C ALA A 296 -13.68 6.18 -6.80
N GLU A 297 -14.17 6.59 -7.96
CA GLU A 297 -15.60 6.47 -8.29
C GLU A 297 -16.04 5.00 -8.42
N MET A 298 -15.19 4.13 -9.01
CA MET A 298 -15.44 2.68 -9.01
C MET A 298 -15.51 2.10 -7.59
N ALA A 299 -14.63 2.54 -6.69
CA ALA A 299 -14.66 2.15 -5.29
C ALA A 299 -15.97 2.62 -4.62
N LYS A 300 -16.34 3.91 -4.76
CA LYS A 300 -17.59 4.46 -4.21
C LYS A 300 -18.83 3.69 -4.68
N LYS A 301 -18.88 3.34 -5.97
CA LYS A 301 -19.98 2.56 -6.55
C LYS A 301 -20.14 1.19 -5.89
N SER A 302 -19.04 0.57 -5.48
CA SER A 302 -19.07 -0.72 -4.78
C SER A 302 -19.72 -0.63 -3.40
N LEU A 303 -19.78 0.57 -2.80
CA LEU A 303 -20.42 0.80 -1.51
C LEU A 303 -21.81 1.45 -1.59
N SER A 304 -22.40 1.58 -2.78
CA SER A 304 -23.66 2.32 -2.97
C SER A 304 -24.80 1.82 -2.09
N ASN A 305 -24.93 0.50 -1.95
CA ASN A 305 -26.03 -0.17 -1.25
C ASN A 305 -25.87 -0.25 0.27
N TYR A 306 -24.74 0.17 0.83
CA TYR A 306 -24.52 0.18 2.27
C TYR A 306 -24.87 1.54 2.88
N SER A 307 -24.96 1.61 4.20
CA SER A 307 -25.20 2.85 4.94
C SER A 307 -24.47 2.82 6.29
N GLY A 308 -24.61 3.89 7.07
CA GLY A 308 -24.02 3.97 8.41
C GLY A 308 -22.59 4.51 8.47
N THR A 309 -22.09 4.65 9.70
CA THR A 309 -20.82 5.34 10.00
C THR A 309 -19.62 4.64 9.40
N ALA A 310 -19.61 3.31 9.36
CA ALA A 310 -18.51 2.54 8.76
C ALA A 310 -18.37 2.82 7.26
N LYS A 311 -19.48 2.93 6.51
CA LYS A 311 -19.45 3.37 5.11
C LYS A 311 -18.87 4.77 4.99
N THR A 312 -19.36 5.73 5.78
CA THR A 312 -18.88 7.11 5.74
C THR A 312 -17.38 7.19 6.00
N GLU A 313 -16.87 6.45 6.97
CA GLU A 313 -15.43 6.42 7.27
C GLU A 313 -14.59 5.81 6.14
N LEU A 314 -15.07 4.75 5.48
CA LEU A 314 -14.39 4.18 4.31
C LEU A 314 -14.35 5.16 3.12
N ILE A 315 -15.46 5.85 2.86
CA ILE A 315 -15.51 6.90 1.82
C ILE A 315 -14.64 8.08 2.19
N ASP A 316 -14.63 8.52 3.45
CA ASP A 316 -13.77 9.58 3.94
C ASP A 316 -12.28 9.25 3.80
N LEU A 317 -11.89 7.99 4.04
CA LEU A 317 -10.54 7.51 3.83
C LEU A 317 -10.16 7.57 2.34
N LEU A 318 -11.03 7.08 1.46
CA LEU A 318 -10.83 7.13 0.01
C LEU A 318 -10.67 8.58 -0.48
N ASP A 319 -11.58 9.46 -0.07
CA ASP A 319 -11.55 10.88 -0.41
C ASP A 319 -10.26 11.54 0.10
N PHE A 320 -9.83 11.22 1.32
CA PHE A 320 -8.57 11.68 1.86
C PHE A 320 -7.36 11.15 1.09
N VAL A 321 -7.44 9.95 0.51
CA VAL A 321 -6.35 9.38 -0.29
C VAL A 321 -6.20 10.11 -1.62
N VAL A 322 -7.30 10.46 -2.30
CA VAL A 322 -7.23 11.11 -3.63
C VAL A 322 -7.08 12.63 -3.57
N LYS A 323 -7.58 13.29 -2.51
CA LYS A 323 -7.50 14.75 -2.32
C LYS A 323 -6.19 15.22 -1.67
N ARG A 324 -5.21 14.34 -1.51
CA ARG A 324 -3.91 14.72 -0.94
C ARG A 324 -3.26 15.76 -1.84
N SER A 325 -2.83 16.86 -1.23
CA SER A 325 -2.05 17.89 -1.90
C SER A 325 -0.73 17.30 -2.36
N VAL A 326 -0.39 17.62 -3.61
CA VAL A 326 0.96 17.55 -4.16
C VAL A 326 1.72 18.73 -3.57
#